data_AF-A0A0N1J1E8-F1
#
_entry.id   AF-A0A0N1J1E8-F1
#
_cell.length_a   1.000
_cell.length_b   1.000
_cell.length_c   1.000
_cell.angle_alpha   90.00
_cell.angle_beta   90.00
_cell.angle_gamma   90.00
#
_symmetry.space_group_name_H-M   'P 1'
#
loop_
_entity.id
_entity.type
_entity.pdbx_description
1 polymer ?
#
loop_
_entity_poly.entity_id
_entity_poly.type
_entity_poly.pdbx_seq_one_letter_code
_entity_poly.pdbx_strand_id
1 'polypeptide(L)'
;MKRVVLSVFSKYFYLLIFVMIFIVNVDISLTSAGHFPEPAISPQVCDFLGTILINNMPAKPDDEIAFFDSSGQLCGLFIVKQTGQYGFLHVYGDDSASQTDEGAITGETLFVRVWNSQTGIEYQGDNISLISGTQMGSVLPSVVPPQWQANSRYVLNIHAYLKGDINGNGIIELSDAIQMMKKLSQLNSCDNCTITQDINTVIHVLKTISNRYLNYFR
;
A
#
# COMPACT_ATOMS: atom_id res chain seq x y z
N MET A 1 -17.00 -60.87 -34.73
CA MET A 1 -16.44 -60.32 -33.46
C MET A 1 -15.46 -59.14 -33.64
N LYS A 2 -14.70 -59.02 -34.75
CA LYS A 2 -13.74 -57.90 -34.95
C LYS A 2 -14.35 -56.48 -35.07
N ARG A 3 -15.59 -56.33 -35.53
CA ARG A 3 -16.22 -55.00 -35.75
C ARG A 3 -16.72 -54.30 -34.47
N VAL A 4 -16.97 -55.03 -33.39
CA VAL A 4 -17.48 -54.44 -32.13
C VAL A 4 -16.34 -53.81 -31.33
N VAL A 5 -15.14 -54.41 -31.36
CA VAL A 5 -13.97 -53.95 -30.58
C VAL A 5 -13.45 -52.58 -31.06
N LEU A 6 -13.46 -52.30 -32.36
CA LEU A 6 -13.03 -51.00 -32.90
C LEU A 6 -13.96 -49.83 -32.50
N SER A 7 -15.26 -50.09 -32.38
CA SER A 7 -16.25 -49.06 -32.02
C SER A 7 -16.10 -48.61 -30.56
N VAL A 8 -15.79 -49.56 -29.68
CA VAL A 8 -15.59 -49.32 -28.25
C VAL A 8 -14.29 -48.53 -28.01
N PHE A 9 -13.20 -48.89 -28.69
CA PHE A 9 -11.92 -48.16 -28.62
C PHE A 9 -12.04 -46.69 -29.09
N SER A 10 -12.83 -46.43 -30.14
CA SER A 10 -13.04 -45.07 -30.66
C SER A 10 -13.73 -44.16 -29.63
N LYS A 11 -14.78 -44.65 -28.96
CA LYS A 11 -15.51 -43.87 -27.95
C LYS A 11 -14.66 -43.52 -26.72
N TYR A 12 -13.84 -44.47 -26.26
CA TYR A 12 -12.94 -44.20 -25.14
C TYR A 12 -11.75 -43.32 -25.52
N PHE A 13 -11.33 -43.34 -26.79
CA PHE A 13 -10.27 -42.46 -27.30
C PHE A 13 -10.70 -40.98 -27.32
N TYR A 14 -11.92 -40.68 -27.78
CA TYR A 14 -12.45 -39.31 -27.70
C TYR A 14 -12.71 -38.87 -26.25
N LEU A 15 -13.14 -39.78 -25.37
CA LEU A 15 -13.29 -39.49 -23.93
C LEU A 15 -11.94 -39.17 -23.27
N LEU A 16 -10.89 -39.93 -23.59
CA LEU A 16 -9.52 -39.69 -23.11
C LEU A 16 -8.96 -38.35 -23.63
N ILE A 17 -9.21 -38.01 -24.89
CA ILE A 17 -8.83 -36.71 -25.46
C ILE A 17 -9.59 -35.58 -24.76
N PHE A 18 -10.89 -35.74 -24.52
CA PHE A 18 -11.71 -34.71 -23.84
C PHE A 18 -11.26 -34.49 -22.39
N VAL A 19 -10.93 -35.57 -21.66
CA VAL A 19 -10.38 -35.50 -20.30
C VAL A 19 -9.00 -34.85 -20.30
N MET A 20 -8.13 -35.18 -21.25
CA MET A 20 -6.83 -34.52 -21.39
C MET A 20 -6.98 -33.03 -21.70
N ILE A 21 -7.87 -32.65 -22.63
CA ILE A 21 -8.20 -31.25 -22.95
C ILE A 21 -8.75 -30.53 -21.69
N PHE A 22 -9.53 -31.21 -20.86
CA PHE A 22 -10.05 -30.66 -19.60
C PHE A 22 -8.95 -30.47 -18.55
N ILE A 23 -7.94 -31.35 -18.50
CA ILE A 23 -6.80 -31.25 -17.57
C ILE A 23 -5.81 -30.14 -18.00
N VAL A 24 -5.64 -29.85 -19.30
CA VAL A 24 -4.79 -28.71 -19.74
C VAL A 24 -5.40 -27.33 -19.47
N ASN A 25 -6.67 -27.25 -19.08
CA ASN A 25 -7.33 -26.01 -18.64
C ASN A 25 -7.39 -25.91 -17.10
N VAL A 26 -6.65 -26.75 -16.38
CA VAL A 26 -6.37 -26.48 -14.96
C VAL A 26 -5.39 -25.32 -14.95
N ASP A 27 -5.90 -24.11 -14.74
CA ASP A 27 -5.08 -22.97 -14.37
C ASP A 27 -4.31 -23.37 -13.11
N ILE A 28 -3.05 -23.75 -13.30
CA ILE A 28 -2.08 -23.83 -12.23
C ILE A 28 -2.06 -22.42 -11.68
N SER A 29 -2.67 -22.23 -10.51
CA SER A 29 -2.55 -20.99 -9.77
C SER A 29 -1.05 -20.77 -9.58
N LEU A 30 -0.48 -19.90 -10.40
CA LEU A 30 0.80 -19.28 -10.14
C LEU A 30 0.65 -18.77 -8.73
N THR A 31 1.43 -19.31 -7.81
CA THR A 31 1.70 -18.63 -6.56
C THR A 31 2.15 -17.26 -7.01
N SER A 32 1.33 -16.23 -6.84
CA SER A 32 1.80 -14.87 -7.01
C SER A 32 2.98 -14.81 -6.06
N ALA A 33 4.19 -14.70 -6.60
CA ALA A 33 5.27 -14.15 -5.79
C ALA A 33 4.69 -12.86 -5.20
N GLY A 34 4.91 -12.62 -3.90
CA GLY A 34 4.51 -11.37 -3.28
C GLY A 34 4.97 -10.19 -4.15
N HIS A 35 4.23 -9.09 -4.10
CA HIS A 35 4.59 -7.90 -4.87
C HIS A 35 6.00 -7.43 -4.53
N PHE A 36 6.35 -7.46 -3.24
CA PHE A 36 7.72 -7.28 -2.76
C PHE A 36 8.44 -8.64 -2.62
N PRO A 37 9.76 -8.70 -2.90
CA PRO A 37 10.56 -9.90 -2.64
C PRO A 37 10.72 -10.13 -1.14
N GLU A 38 11.19 -11.31 -0.74
CA GLU A 38 11.55 -11.56 0.66
C GLU A 38 12.82 -10.77 1.04
N PRO A 39 12.88 -10.12 2.22
CA PRO A 39 14.07 -9.43 2.68
C PRO A 39 15.19 -10.40 3.04
N ALA A 40 16.44 -9.94 2.95
CA ALA A 40 17.55 -10.66 3.52
C ALA A 40 17.43 -10.67 5.06
N ILE A 41 17.76 -11.80 5.68
CA ILE A 41 17.57 -12.00 7.12
C ILE A 41 18.88 -11.81 7.87
N SER A 42 18.82 -11.13 9.01
CA SER A 42 19.93 -11.02 9.95
C SER A 42 19.46 -11.28 11.39
N PRO A 43 20.36 -11.56 12.33
CA PRO A 43 20.00 -11.72 13.74
C PRO A 43 19.54 -10.42 14.41
N GLN A 44 19.81 -9.26 13.81
CA GLN A 44 19.45 -7.96 14.36
C GLN A 44 18.09 -7.52 13.80
N VAL A 45 17.12 -7.30 14.69
CA VAL A 45 15.76 -6.93 14.29
C VAL A 45 15.25 -5.73 15.06
N CYS A 46 14.41 -4.94 14.40
CA CYS A 46 13.54 -3.92 14.96
C CYS A 46 12.09 -4.25 14.57
N ASP A 47 11.20 -4.40 15.54
CA ASP A 47 9.81 -4.78 15.26
C ASP A 47 8.91 -3.55 15.12
N PHE A 48 8.05 -3.55 14.12
CA PHE A 48 6.96 -2.57 13.99
C PHE A 48 5.62 -3.28 14.01
N LEU A 49 4.61 -2.66 14.61
CA LEU A 49 3.21 -3.10 14.55
C LEU A 49 2.27 -1.89 14.61
N GLY A 50 1.04 -2.07 14.16
CA GLY A 50 0.02 -1.04 14.28
C GLY A 50 -1.14 -1.20 13.32
N THR A 51 -1.81 -0.09 13.02
CA THR A 51 -2.90 -0.07 12.05
C THR A 51 -2.41 0.32 10.66
N ILE A 52 -3.12 -0.16 9.64
CA ILE A 52 -2.88 0.22 8.26
C ILE A 52 -4.20 0.57 7.55
N LEU A 53 -4.23 1.75 6.93
CA LEU A 53 -5.32 2.20 6.07
C LEU A 53 -4.79 2.43 4.65
N ILE A 54 -5.58 2.04 3.65
CA ILE A 54 -5.37 2.36 2.24
C ILE A 54 -6.60 3.12 1.75
N ASN A 55 -6.41 4.35 1.28
CA ASN A 55 -7.49 5.25 0.85
C ASN A 55 -8.58 5.37 1.93
N ASN A 56 -8.19 5.67 3.16
CA ASN A 56 -9.07 5.78 4.34
C ASN A 56 -9.86 4.50 4.71
N MET A 57 -9.64 3.38 4.02
CA MET A 57 -10.25 2.09 4.31
C MET A 57 -9.24 1.17 5.00
N PRO A 58 -9.66 0.31 5.95
CA PRO A 58 -8.79 -0.71 6.50
C PRO A 58 -8.17 -1.58 5.40
N ALA A 59 -6.84 -1.74 5.42
CA ALA A 59 -6.16 -2.67 4.50
C ALA A 59 -6.73 -4.07 4.67
N LYS A 60 -6.79 -4.85 3.60
CA LYS A 60 -7.38 -6.19 3.58
C LYS A 60 -6.27 -7.25 3.60
N PRO A 61 -6.61 -8.50 3.89
CA PRO A 61 -5.67 -9.59 3.70
C PRO A 61 -5.03 -9.57 2.32
N ASP A 62 -3.76 -9.96 2.26
CA ASP A 62 -2.89 -9.98 1.08
C ASP A 62 -2.35 -8.63 0.61
N ASP A 63 -2.76 -7.50 1.22
CA ASP A 63 -2.01 -6.24 1.08
C ASP A 63 -0.63 -6.36 1.72
N GLU A 64 0.37 -5.67 1.18
CA GLU A 64 1.76 -5.79 1.63
C GLU A 64 2.32 -4.48 2.17
N ILE A 65 3.17 -4.59 3.17
CA ILE A 65 3.92 -3.50 3.80
C ILE A 65 5.40 -3.83 3.69
N ALA A 66 6.16 -2.93 3.08
CA ALA A 66 7.60 -3.09 2.90
C ALA A 66 8.36 -1.94 3.55
N PHE A 67 9.46 -2.28 4.23
CA PHE A 67 10.40 -1.35 4.84
C PHE A 67 11.73 -1.41 4.10
N PHE A 68 12.25 -0.24 3.76
CA PHE A 68 13.52 -0.05 3.09
C PHE A 68 14.44 0.80 3.96
N ASP A 69 15.74 0.53 3.91
CA ASP A 69 16.76 1.39 4.51
C ASP A 69 17.00 2.66 3.64
N SER A 70 18.04 3.45 3.95
CA SER A 70 18.38 4.64 3.17
C SER A 70 19.12 4.33 1.87
N SER A 71 19.67 3.13 1.70
CA SER A 71 20.30 2.67 0.47
C SER A 71 19.27 2.15 -0.57
N GLY A 72 18.05 1.83 -0.10
CA GLY A 72 16.98 1.22 -0.88
C GLY A 72 16.93 -0.30 -0.80
N GLN A 73 17.68 -0.91 0.14
CA GLN A 73 17.61 -2.32 0.47
C GLN A 73 16.32 -2.63 1.22
N LEU A 74 15.58 -3.64 0.73
CA LEU A 74 14.39 -4.14 1.42
C LEU A 74 14.84 -4.91 2.66
N CYS A 75 14.41 -4.41 3.82
CA CYS A 75 14.81 -4.93 5.12
C CYS A 75 13.63 -5.40 5.98
N GLY A 76 12.38 -5.19 5.56
CA GLY A 76 11.22 -5.75 6.24
C GLY A 76 10.02 -5.92 5.32
N LEU A 77 9.27 -7.00 5.54
CA LEU A 77 8.08 -7.33 4.77
C LEU A 77 6.98 -7.87 5.70
N PHE A 78 5.75 -7.41 5.51
CA PHE A 78 4.57 -7.98 6.15
C PHE A 78 3.41 -8.08 5.16
N ILE A 79 2.82 -9.26 5.10
CA ILE A 79 1.57 -9.50 4.37
C ILE A 79 0.43 -9.38 5.37
N VAL A 80 -0.48 -8.43 5.16
CA VAL A 80 -1.65 -8.21 6.01
C VAL A 80 -2.43 -9.52 6.13
N LYS A 81 -2.67 -9.95 7.38
CA LYS A 81 -3.46 -11.15 7.71
C LYS A 81 -4.78 -10.82 8.38
N GLN A 82 -4.87 -9.65 9.02
CA GLN A 82 -6.06 -9.16 9.69
C GLN A 82 -6.40 -7.77 9.16
N THR A 83 -7.67 -7.57 8.81
CA THR A 83 -8.14 -6.30 8.25
C THR A 83 -7.77 -5.11 9.12
N GLY A 84 -7.09 -4.13 8.52
CA GLY A 84 -6.71 -2.85 9.13
C GLY A 84 -5.53 -2.91 10.09
N GLN A 85 -4.87 -4.06 10.25
CA GLN A 85 -3.82 -4.25 11.24
C GLN A 85 -2.65 -5.04 10.65
N TYR A 86 -1.46 -4.69 11.10
CA TYR A 86 -0.26 -5.50 10.88
C TYR A 86 0.40 -5.82 12.22
N GLY A 87 0.80 -7.09 12.34
CA GLY A 87 1.42 -7.63 13.55
C GLY A 87 2.90 -7.26 13.63
N PHE A 88 3.67 -8.05 14.38
CA PHE A 88 5.12 -7.88 14.44
C PHE A 88 5.75 -8.07 13.04
N LEU A 89 6.05 -6.94 12.39
CA LEU A 89 6.84 -6.86 11.17
C LEU A 89 8.30 -6.72 11.60
N HIS A 90 9.10 -7.74 11.27
CA HIS A 90 10.54 -7.72 11.51
C HIS A 90 11.24 -6.86 10.44
N VAL A 91 11.91 -5.81 10.88
CA VAL A 91 12.83 -5.03 10.04
C VAL A 91 14.26 -5.41 10.43
N TYR A 92 14.97 -6.07 9.53
CA TYR A 92 16.33 -6.55 9.71
C TYR A 92 17.33 -5.39 9.64
N GLY A 93 18.35 -5.49 10.46
CA GLY A 93 19.50 -4.58 10.42
C GLY A 93 20.69 -5.18 9.68
N ASP A 94 21.61 -4.34 9.25
CA ASP A 94 22.85 -4.77 8.60
C ASP A 94 23.72 -5.57 9.58
N ASP A 95 24.21 -6.74 9.15
CA ASP A 95 25.26 -7.46 9.87
C ASP A 95 26.62 -7.06 9.29
N SER A 96 27.38 -6.26 10.04
CA SER A 96 28.73 -5.83 9.66
C SER A 96 29.73 -6.96 9.37
N ALA A 97 29.42 -8.21 9.77
CA ALA A 97 30.23 -9.39 9.45
C ALA A 97 29.86 -10.03 8.09
N SER A 98 28.73 -9.63 7.51
CA SER A 98 28.24 -10.06 6.20
C SER A 98 28.92 -9.31 5.05
N GLN A 99 28.87 -9.91 3.86
CA GLN A 99 29.25 -9.23 2.61
C GLN A 99 28.03 -8.66 1.86
N THR A 100 26.83 -9.03 2.29
CA THR A 100 25.56 -8.55 1.76
C THR A 100 24.98 -7.52 2.72
N ASP A 101 24.27 -6.54 2.18
CA ASP A 101 23.48 -5.62 2.99
C ASP A 101 22.14 -6.29 3.31
N GLU A 102 21.91 -6.58 4.59
CA GLU A 102 20.63 -7.12 5.04
C GLU A 102 19.59 -6.05 5.40
N GLY A 103 20.02 -4.81 5.63
CA GLY A 103 19.12 -3.74 6.02
C GLY A 103 19.77 -2.62 6.81
N ALA A 104 19.02 -2.06 7.75
CA ALA A 104 19.36 -0.77 8.33
C ALA A 104 20.42 -0.82 9.43
N ILE A 105 21.20 0.25 9.57
CA ILE A 105 22.07 0.48 10.73
C ILE A 105 21.33 1.23 11.85
N THR A 106 21.88 1.19 13.08
CA THR A 106 21.29 1.88 14.23
C THR A 106 21.12 3.39 13.99
N GLY A 107 19.89 3.89 14.18
CA GLY A 107 19.52 5.29 14.00
C GLY A 107 19.15 5.68 12.57
N GLU A 108 19.29 4.76 11.61
CA GLU A 108 18.98 5.02 10.22
C GLU A 108 17.48 5.21 9.99
N THR A 109 17.13 6.13 9.10
CA THR A 109 15.75 6.37 8.70
C THR A 109 15.24 5.27 7.78
N LEU A 110 14.06 4.74 8.09
CA LEU A 110 13.37 3.74 7.30
C LEU A 110 12.33 4.37 6.39
N PHE A 111 12.16 3.80 5.20
CA PHE A 111 11.18 4.20 4.21
C PHE A 111 10.14 3.10 4.05
N VAL A 112 8.86 3.49 4.10
CA VAL A 112 7.74 2.55 4.01
C VAL A 112 7.13 2.61 2.62
N ARG A 113 6.81 1.44 2.08
CA ARG A 113 5.94 1.28 0.91
C ARG A 113 4.80 0.34 1.23
N VAL A 114 3.67 0.54 0.55
CA VAL A 114 2.47 -0.27 0.73
C VAL A 114 1.97 -0.71 -0.63
N TRP A 115 1.62 -1.97 -0.79
CA TRP A 115 0.97 -2.47 -2.00
C TRP A 115 -0.47 -2.89 -1.71
N ASN A 116 -1.40 -2.41 -2.53
CA ASN A 116 -2.79 -2.82 -2.49
C ASN A 116 -3.02 -3.98 -3.45
N SER A 117 -3.34 -5.15 -2.89
CA SER A 117 -3.49 -6.39 -3.66
C SER A 117 -4.73 -6.42 -4.54
N GLN A 118 -5.75 -5.62 -4.22
CA GLN A 118 -6.99 -5.59 -4.99
C GLN A 118 -6.92 -4.65 -6.20
N THR A 119 -6.13 -3.58 -6.12
CA THR A 119 -5.97 -2.62 -7.22
C THR A 119 -4.64 -2.75 -7.96
N GLY A 120 -3.65 -3.44 -7.39
CA GLY A 120 -2.30 -3.54 -7.93
C GLY A 120 -1.49 -2.24 -7.83
N ILE A 121 -1.88 -1.32 -6.94
CA ILE A 121 -1.23 -0.02 -6.77
C ILE A 121 -0.22 -0.07 -5.62
N GLU A 122 1.01 0.38 -5.88
CA GLU A 122 2.04 0.64 -4.87
C GLU A 122 2.04 2.12 -4.45
N TYR A 123 2.06 2.37 -3.13
CA TYR A 123 2.14 3.66 -2.49
C TYR A 123 3.52 3.84 -1.84
N GLN A 124 4.13 5.00 -2.04
CA GLN A 124 5.46 5.33 -1.52
C GLN A 124 5.65 6.85 -1.37
N GLY A 125 6.64 7.25 -0.58
CA GLY A 125 7.03 8.66 -0.41
C GLY A 125 5.86 9.51 0.08
N ASP A 126 5.53 10.57 -0.66
CA ASP A 126 4.45 11.52 -0.37
C ASP A 126 3.04 10.88 -0.29
N ASN A 127 2.87 9.66 -0.80
CA ASN A 127 1.62 8.89 -0.75
C ASN A 127 1.50 8.05 0.53
N ILE A 128 2.47 8.14 1.44
CA ILE A 128 2.48 7.45 2.72
C ILE A 128 2.53 8.49 3.84
N SER A 129 1.54 8.44 4.74
CA SER A 129 1.56 9.16 6.01
C SER A 129 1.84 8.18 7.13
N LEU A 130 2.92 8.44 7.85
CA LEU A 130 3.35 7.67 9.02
C LEU A 130 2.93 8.42 10.28
N ILE A 131 2.31 7.71 11.21
CA ILE A 131 1.75 8.29 12.43
C ILE A 131 2.27 7.48 13.60
N SER A 132 2.90 8.14 14.57
CA SER A 132 3.31 7.49 15.83
C SER A 132 2.07 6.91 16.53
N GLY A 133 2.15 5.63 16.90
CA GLY A 133 1.10 4.98 17.65
C GLY A 133 1.10 5.32 19.14
N THR A 134 0.18 4.71 19.88
CA THR A 134 0.14 4.76 21.34
C THR A 134 0.95 3.61 21.92
N GLN A 135 1.64 3.83 23.03
CA GLN A 135 2.37 2.78 23.73
C GLN A 135 1.46 1.59 24.08
N MET A 136 1.94 0.37 23.83
CA MET A 136 1.24 -0.88 24.13
C MET A 136 2.16 -1.81 24.93
N GLY A 137 2.03 -1.79 26.27
CA GLY A 137 2.91 -2.56 27.15
C GLY A 137 4.37 -2.13 26.99
N SER A 138 5.23 -3.06 26.56
CA SER A 138 6.66 -2.80 26.27
C SER A 138 6.94 -2.28 24.86
N VAL A 139 5.91 -2.17 24.00
CA VAL A 139 6.05 -1.60 22.65
C VAL A 139 5.89 -0.09 22.73
N LEU A 140 6.92 0.65 22.32
CA LEU A 140 6.98 2.10 22.45
C LEU A 140 6.38 2.80 21.23
N PRO A 141 5.95 4.07 21.33
CA PRO A 141 5.62 4.87 20.15
C PRO A 141 6.83 5.02 19.22
N SER A 142 6.61 4.90 17.90
CA SER A 142 7.67 5.15 16.91
C SER A 142 7.93 6.64 16.70
N VAL A 143 9.17 7.01 16.39
CA VAL A 143 9.48 8.33 15.82
C VAL A 143 9.00 8.41 14.36
N VAL A 144 8.73 9.60 13.85
CA VAL A 144 8.32 9.83 12.45
C VAL A 144 9.24 10.89 11.83
N PRO A 145 10.04 10.57 10.79
CA PRO A 145 10.18 9.25 10.14
C PRO A 145 10.70 8.16 11.09
N PRO A 146 10.31 6.89 10.88
CA PRO A 146 10.76 5.77 11.71
C PRO A 146 12.27 5.60 11.60
N GLN A 147 12.91 5.30 12.73
CA GLN A 147 14.33 5.01 12.81
C GLN A 147 14.52 3.56 13.26
N TRP A 148 15.50 2.89 12.67
CA TRP A 148 15.84 1.53 13.05
C TRP A 148 16.66 1.51 14.35
N GLN A 149 16.27 0.63 15.28
CA GLN A 149 17.01 0.42 16.52
C GLN A 149 16.99 -1.07 16.87
N ALA A 150 18.17 -1.67 17.00
CA ALA A 150 18.32 -3.07 17.33
C ALA A 150 17.53 -3.45 18.59
N ASN A 151 16.85 -4.60 18.53
CA ASN A 151 16.08 -5.21 19.63
C ASN A 151 14.99 -4.32 20.21
N SER A 152 14.49 -3.36 19.42
CA SER A 152 13.41 -2.46 19.82
C SER A 152 12.10 -2.83 19.15
N ARG A 153 10.99 -2.37 19.74
CA ARG A 153 9.65 -2.59 19.22
C ARG A 153 8.85 -1.31 19.25
N TYR A 154 8.23 -0.95 18.12
CA TYR A 154 7.53 0.30 17.96
C TYR A 154 6.09 0.13 17.46
N VAL A 155 5.20 1.01 17.94
CA VAL A 155 3.87 1.18 17.38
C VAL A 155 3.90 2.29 16.33
N LEU A 156 3.56 1.94 15.10
CA LEU A 156 3.52 2.84 13.95
C LEU A 156 2.22 2.60 13.17
N ASN A 157 1.45 3.64 12.93
CA ASN A 157 0.26 3.55 12.10
C ASN A 157 0.59 4.06 10.69
N ILE A 158 0.12 3.34 9.68
CA ILE A 158 0.47 3.57 8.27
C ILE A 158 -0.79 3.93 7.49
N HIS A 159 -0.82 5.12 6.89
CA HIS A 159 -1.91 5.56 6.02
C HIS A 159 -1.37 5.75 4.62
N ALA A 160 -1.76 4.88 3.69
CA ALA A 160 -1.45 4.97 2.28
C ALA A 160 -2.62 5.61 1.51
N TYR A 161 -2.33 6.60 0.68
CA TYR A 161 -3.33 7.25 -0.16
C TYR A 161 -2.66 7.95 -1.34
N LEU A 162 -3.39 8.14 -2.44
CA LEU A 162 -2.88 8.97 -3.53
C LEU A 162 -2.92 10.42 -3.09
N LYS A 163 -1.77 11.10 -3.05
CA LYS A 163 -1.73 12.54 -2.75
C LYS A 163 -2.56 13.29 -3.79
N GLY A 164 -3.60 13.97 -3.32
CA GLY A 164 -4.58 14.64 -4.18
C GLY A 164 -5.90 13.89 -4.31
N ASP A 165 -5.99 12.63 -3.89
CA ASP A 165 -7.26 11.96 -3.58
C ASP A 165 -7.73 12.44 -2.21
N ILE A 166 -8.66 13.40 -2.23
CA ILE A 166 -9.14 14.08 -1.02
C ILE A 166 -10.26 13.28 -0.35
N ASN A 167 -10.95 12.45 -1.14
CA ASN A 167 -12.11 11.70 -0.68
C ASN A 167 -11.76 10.25 -0.26
N GLY A 168 -10.59 9.75 -0.66
CA GLY A 168 -10.10 8.41 -0.34
C GLY A 168 -10.79 7.32 -1.14
N ASN A 169 -11.17 7.56 -2.40
CA ASN A 169 -11.71 6.49 -3.27
C ASN A 169 -10.63 5.79 -4.10
N GLY A 170 -9.36 6.20 -3.96
CA GLY A 170 -8.22 5.66 -4.70
C GLY A 170 -8.09 6.20 -6.12
N ILE A 171 -8.80 7.27 -6.46
CA ILE A 171 -8.75 7.92 -7.77
C ILE A 171 -8.58 9.42 -7.55
N ILE A 172 -7.73 10.07 -8.34
CA ILE A 172 -7.65 11.54 -8.36
C ILE A 172 -8.57 12.03 -9.47
N GLU A 173 -9.69 12.66 -9.10
CA GLU A 173 -10.71 13.12 -10.03
C GLU A 173 -11.27 14.50 -9.65
N LEU A 174 -12.22 15.01 -10.45
CA LEU A 174 -12.82 16.32 -10.21
C LEU A 174 -13.50 16.40 -8.84
N SER A 175 -14.01 15.27 -8.33
CA SER A 175 -14.65 15.21 -7.01
C SER A 175 -13.65 15.59 -5.89
N ASP A 176 -12.36 15.26 -6.03
CA ASP A 176 -11.31 15.63 -5.09
C ASP A 176 -11.01 17.11 -5.11
N ALA A 177 -10.89 17.70 -6.32
CA ALA A 177 -10.71 19.13 -6.47
C ALA A 177 -11.88 19.90 -5.83
N ILE A 178 -13.12 19.44 -6.04
CA ILE A 178 -14.32 20.02 -5.42
C ILE A 178 -14.26 19.91 -3.89
N GLN A 179 -13.85 18.77 -3.34
CA GLN A 179 -13.71 18.62 -1.88
C GLN A 179 -12.59 19.48 -1.31
N MET A 180 -11.47 19.60 -2.01
CA MET A 180 -10.38 20.50 -1.64
C MET A 180 -10.87 21.95 -1.56
N MET A 181 -11.59 22.41 -2.58
CA MET A 181 -12.17 23.75 -2.59
C MET A 181 -13.19 23.95 -1.47
N LYS A 182 -14.02 22.96 -1.14
CA LYS A 182 -14.94 23.02 0.00
C LYS A 182 -14.17 23.18 1.32
N LYS A 183 -13.14 22.37 1.56
CA LYS A 183 -12.27 22.48 2.74
C LYS A 183 -11.62 23.86 2.82
N LEU A 184 -11.10 24.39 1.70
CA LEU A 184 -10.51 25.73 1.63
C LEU A 184 -11.53 26.86 1.83
N SER A 185 -12.79 26.70 1.39
CA SER A 185 -13.84 27.70 1.63
C SER A 185 -14.25 27.78 3.11
N GLN A 186 -14.24 26.64 3.82
CA GLN A 186 -14.54 26.55 5.25
C GLN A 186 -13.43 27.17 6.11
N LEU A 187 -12.17 27.07 5.66
CA LEU A 187 -11.03 27.69 6.35
C LEU A 187 -10.98 29.23 6.21
N ASN A 188 -11.68 29.81 5.23
CA ASN A 188 -11.59 31.24 4.91
C ASN A 188 -12.80 32.07 5.37
N SER A 189 -13.69 31.55 6.23
CA SER A 189 -14.90 32.28 6.67
C SER A 189 -15.66 32.91 5.50
N CYS A 190 -15.75 32.22 4.36
CA CYS A 190 -16.47 32.71 3.20
C CYS A 190 -17.94 32.31 3.34
N ASP A 191 -18.73 33.16 4.00
CA ASP A 191 -20.16 32.94 4.32
C ASP A 191 -21.09 32.73 3.11
N ASN A 192 -20.61 32.78 1.87
CA ASN A 192 -21.44 32.66 0.65
C ASN A 192 -20.75 32.01 -0.56
N CYS A 193 -19.74 31.15 -0.38
CA CYS A 193 -19.16 30.41 -1.51
C CYS A 193 -19.97 29.16 -1.85
N THR A 194 -20.98 29.30 -2.70
CA THR A 194 -21.72 28.16 -3.28
C THR A 194 -20.86 27.48 -4.34
N ILE A 195 -20.15 26.40 -3.98
CA ILE A 195 -19.35 25.61 -4.92
C ILE A 195 -20.28 24.61 -5.63
N THR A 196 -20.66 24.91 -6.87
CA THR A 196 -21.39 24.00 -7.75
C THR A 196 -20.44 23.05 -8.49
N GLN A 197 -20.92 21.87 -8.90
CA GLN A 197 -20.14 20.81 -9.58
C GLN A 197 -19.75 21.15 -11.04
N ASP A 198 -19.98 22.37 -11.50
CA ASP A 198 -19.64 22.80 -12.86
C ASP A 198 -18.17 23.24 -12.94
N ILE A 199 -17.44 22.69 -13.91
CA ILE A 199 -16.03 22.97 -14.17
C ILE A 199 -15.79 24.46 -14.47
N ASN A 200 -16.80 25.15 -15.05
CA ASN A 200 -16.73 26.59 -15.30
C ASN A 200 -16.77 27.41 -14.00
N THR A 201 -17.52 26.94 -13.00
CA THR A 201 -17.56 27.57 -11.67
C THR A 201 -16.22 27.39 -10.94
N VAL A 202 -15.60 26.22 -11.07
CA VAL A 202 -14.26 25.94 -10.51
C VAL A 202 -13.21 26.91 -11.07
N ILE A 203 -13.19 27.09 -12.40
CA ILE A 203 -12.29 28.05 -13.07
C ILE A 203 -12.58 29.48 -12.61
N HIS A 204 -13.84 29.85 -12.44
CA HIS A 204 -14.22 31.18 -11.97
C HIS A 204 -13.78 31.42 -10.51
N VAL A 205 -13.94 30.44 -9.62
CA VAL A 205 -13.51 30.54 -8.22
C VAL A 205 -11.99 30.65 -8.12
N LEU A 206 -11.22 29.86 -8.89
CA LEU A 206 -9.75 29.96 -8.94
C LEU A 206 -9.28 31.35 -9.40
N LYS A 207 -9.93 31.92 -10.43
CA LYS A 207 -9.65 33.30 -10.88
C LYS A 207 -9.99 34.33 -9.80
N THR A 208 -11.11 34.16 -9.08
CA THR A 208 -11.51 35.06 -8.00
C THR A 208 -10.57 34.98 -6.80
N ILE A 209 -10.12 33.79 -6.40
CA ILE A 209 -9.16 33.61 -5.30
C ILE A 209 -7.79 34.18 -5.69
N SER A 210 -7.30 33.89 -6.89
CA SER A 210 -6.04 34.43 -7.42
C SER A 210 -6.03 35.97 -7.43
N ASN A 211 -7.10 36.59 -7.92
CA ASN A 211 -7.24 38.05 -7.91
C ASN A 211 -7.32 38.64 -6.49
N ARG A 212 -7.91 37.92 -5.53
CA ARG A 212 -8.00 38.39 -4.14
C ARG A 212 -6.65 38.34 -3.42
N TYR A 213 -5.85 37.30 -3.68
CA TYR A 213 -4.47 37.23 -3.18
C TYR A 213 -3.55 38.27 -3.84
N LEU A 214 -3.67 38.51 -5.15
CA LEU A 214 -2.89 39.54 -5.84
C LEU A 214 -3.17 40.97 -5.34
N ASN A 215 -4.39 41.23 -4.85
CA ASN A 215 -4.73 42.53 -4.26
C ASN A 215 -4.27 42.71 -2.81
N TYR A 216 -3.83 41.64 -2.14
CA TYR A 216 -3.27 41.70 -0.78
C TYR A 216 -1.76 42.03 -0.78
N PHE A 217 -1.12 41.97 -1.95
CA PHE A 217 0.30 42.27 -2.17
C PHE A 217 0.53 43.57 -2.94
N ARG A 218 -0.45 44.49 -2.94
CA ARG A 218 -0.32 45.85 -3.46
C ARG A 218 -0.44 46.88 -2.34
#